data_AF-A0A7J4MY65-F1
#
_entry.id   AF-A0A7J4MY65-F1
#
_cell.length_a   1.000
_cell.length_b   1.000
_cell.length_c   1.000
_cell.angle_alpha   90.00
_cell.angle_beta   90.00
_cell.angle_gamma   90.00
#
_symmetry.space_group_name_H-M   'P 1'
#
loop_
_entity.id
_entity.type
_entity.pdbx_description
1 polymer ?
#
loop_
_entity_poly.entity_id
_entity_poly.type
_entity_poly.pdbx_seq_one_letter_code
_entity_poly.pdbx_strand_id
1 'polypeptide(L)'
;MRKQGVHMRICIVTEYFPGGEELNIRGGAEACAFNEALKLSEKHEVTVLTSRTPENPENYRCGNMEVICCGPVRSYVQAGSITGRLSFMLSAYREGLKLDPDAVIGYNFITHHVAWMIAGKRNAAALARYHDVWIGGWVRDIGVSGIPG
;
A
#
# COMPACT_ATOMS: atom_id res chain seq x y z
N MET A 1 24.81 -16.73 -19.35
CA MET A 1 24.65 -15.27 -19.15
C MET A 1 23.36 -15.05 -18.35
N ARG A 2 23.38 -14.33 -17.22
CA ARG A 2 22.13 -13.88 -16.58
C ARG A 2 21.50 -12.83 -17.51
N LYS A 3 20.21 -12.94 -17.82
CA LYS A 3 19.47 -11.81 -18.42
C LYS A 3 19.64 -10.61 -17.48
N GLN A 4 19.96 -9.43 -18.03
CA GLN A 4 19.80 -8.19 -17.26
C GLN A 4 18.33 -8.15 -16.81
N GLY A 5 18.11 -8.03 -15.50
CA GLY A 5 16.76 -7.88 -14.97
C GLY A 5 16.17 -6.57 -15.46
N VAL A 6 14.89 -6.58 -15.82
CA VAL A 6 14.18 -5.34 -16.20
C VAL A 6 14.10 -4.46 -14.96
N HIS A 7 14.80 -3.33 -14.96
CA HIS A 7 14.62 -2.30 -13.93
C HIS A 7 13.22 -1.68 -14.09
N MET A 8 12.52 -1.45 -12.99
CA MET A 8 11.14 -0.95 -12.99
C MET A 8 10.94 0.05 -11.85
N ARG A 9 9.94 0.92 -12.01
CA ARG A 9 9.44 1.87 -11.02
C ARG A 9 8.12 1.33 -10.48
N ILE A 10 8.11 0.89 -9.22
CA ILE A 10 7.00 0.16 -8.62
C ILE A 10 6.38 1.01 -7.52
N CYS A 11 5.11 1.38 -7.69
CA CYS A 11 4.33 2.05 -6.65
C CYS A 11 3.51 1.00 -5.87
N ILE A 12 3.74 0.88 -4.57
CA ILE A 12 2.96 0.04 -3.67
C ILE A 12 1.98 0.93 -2.91
N VAL A 13 0.71 0.53 -2.83
CA VAL A 13 -0.32 1.27 -2.09
C VAL A 13 -0.92 0.35 -1.02
N THR A 14 -0.73 0.70 0.24
CA THR A 14 -1.22 -0.05 1.41
C THR A 14 -1.82 0.91 2.43
N GLU A 15 -2.83 0.51 3.20
CA GLU A 15 -3.38 1.41 4.23
C GLU A 15 -2.37 1.65 5.36
N TYR A 16 -1.58 0.63 5.71
CA TYR A 16 -0.57 0.68 6.78
C TYR A 16 0.73 0.02 6.32
N PHE A 17 1.85 0.50 6.86
CA PHE A 17 3.21 0.06 6.55
C PHE A 17 4.11 0.32 7.76
N PRO A 18 5.06 -0.58 8.09
CA PRO A 18 5.80 -0.48 9.33
C PRO A 18 6.86 0.61 9.24
N GLY A 19 7.08 1.29 10.37
CA GLY A 19 8.14 2.29 10.52
C GLY A 19 8.43 2.54 12.00
N GLY A 20 8.99 3.71 12.31
CA GLY A 20 9.76 3.91 13.54
C GLY A 20 11.06 3.09 13.55
N GLU A 21 11.87 3.24 14.61
CA GLU A 21 13.20 2.60 14.70
C GLU A 21 13.14 1.06 14.72
N GLU A 22 12.07 0.48 15.27
CA GLU A 22 11.90 -0.98 15.42
C GLU A 22 11.13 -1.65 14.27
N LEU A 23 10.65 -0.89 13.27
CA LEU A 23 9.81 -1.42 12.16
C LEU A 23 8.64 -2.27 12.67
N ASN A 24 7.84 -1.72 13.58
CA ASN A 24 6.82 -2.47 14.34
C ASN A 24 5.63 -2.91 13.45
N ILE A 25 5.74 -4.11 12.88
CA ILE A 25 4.72 -4.79 12.04
C ILE A 25 3.57 -5.33 12.90
N ARG A 26 2.33 -4.96 12.55
CA ARG A 26 1.12 -5.22 13.35
C ARG A 26 0.21 -6.30 12.77
N GLY A 27 0.47 -6.78 11.55
CA GLY A 27 -0.35 -7.83 10.93
C GLY A 27 0.26 -8.46 9.67
N GLY A 28 -0.33 -9.57 9.22
CA GLY A 28 0.21 -10.38 8.11
C GLY A 28 0.23 -9.67 6.74
N ALA A 29 -0.78 -8.86 6.42
CA ALA A 29 -0.82 -8.08 5.18
C ALA A 29 0.28 -6.99 5.17
N GLU A 30 0.51 -6.33 6.30
CA GLU A 30 1.59 -5.36 6.49
C GLU A 30 2.98 -6.03 6.42
N ALA A 31 3.13 -7.21 7.03
CA ALA A 31 4.34 -8.03 6.92
C ALA A 31 4.65 -8.40 5.47
N CYS A 32 3.63 -8.80 4.69
CA CYS A 32 3.78 -9.12 3.27
C CYS A 32 4.18 -7.87 2.46
N ALA A 33 3.47 -6.75 2.63
CA ALA A 33 3.78 -5.49 1.97
C ALA A 33 5.22 -5.05 2.22
N PHE A 34 5.65 -5.09 3.48
CA PHE A 34 7.01 -4.72 3.86
C PHE A 34 8.07 -5.62 3.23
N ASN A 35 7.94 -6.94 3.37
CA ASN A 35 8.93 -7.88 2.85
C ASN A 35 8.99 -7.85 1.31
N GLU A 36 7.86 -7.74 0.63
CA GLU A 36 7.81 -7.65 -0.83
C GLU A 36 8.41 -6.33 -1.33
N ALA A 37 8.05 -5.19 -0.73
CA ALA A 37 8.62 -3.89 -1.07
C ALA A 37 10.15 -3.87 -0.85
N LEU A 38 10.62 -4.39 0.29
CA LEU A 38 12.04 -4.49 0.60
C LEU A 38 12.79 -5.36 -0.43
N LYS A 39 12.25 -6.53 -0.78
CA LYS A 39 12.88 -7.44 -1.77
C LYS A 39 12.82 -6.94 -3.21
N LEU A 40 11.79 -6.20 -3.58
CA LEU A 40 11.76 -5.50 -4.87
C LEU A 40 12.78 -4.36 -4.91
N SER A 41 12.98 -3.63 -3.81
CA SER A 41 13.94 -2.52 -3.71
C SER A 41 15.42 -2.93 -3.84
N GLU A 42 15.72 -4.23 -3.81
CA GLU A 42 17.06 -4.75 -4.12
C GLU A 42 17.43 -4.62 -5.62
N LYS A 43 16.45 -4.42 -6.52
CA LYS A 43 16.63 -4.45 -7.99
C LYS A 43 15.78 -3.46 -8.79
N HIS A 44 14.79 -2.85 -8.15
CA HIS A 44 13.81 -1.96 -8.75
C HIS A 44 13.69 -0.70 -7.89
N GLU A 45 13.24 0.41 -8.48
CA GLU A 45 12.86 1.60 -7.75
C GLU A 45 11.47 1.36 -7.14
N VAL A 46 11.34 1.53 -5.82
CA VAL A 46 10.10 1.22 -5.08
C VAL A 46 9.69 2.43 -4.25
N THR A 47 8.45 2.88 -4.46
CA THR A 47 7.79 3.91 -3.65
C THR A 47 6.55 3.31 -3.00
N VAL A 48 6.39 3.49 -1.68
CA VAL A 48 5.25 3.01 -0.91
C VAL A 48 4.38 4.20 -0.51
N LEU A 49 3.09 4.15 -0.85
CA LEU A 49 2.07 5.09 -0.39
C LEU A 49 1.31 4.45 0.78
N THR A 50 1.39 5.06 1.96
CA THR A 50 0.81 4.53 3.22
C THR A 50 0.07 5.62 4.01
N SER A 51 -0.82 5.24 4.95
CA SER A 51 -1.38 6.23 5.89
C SER A 51 -0.29 6.82 6.76
N ARG A 52 -0.38 8.13 7.02
CA ARG A 52 0.37 8.78 8.09
C ARG A 52 -0.15 8.33 9.45
N THR A 53 0.73 7.88 10.34
CA THR A 53 0.39 7.46 11.71
C THR A 53 1.23 8.23 12.74
N PRO A 54 0.91 8.20 14.06
CA PRO A 54 1.75 8.86 15.07
C PRO A 54 3.20 8.36 15.10
N GLU A 55 3.41 7.09 14.74
CA GLU A 55 4.73 6.45 14.63
C GLU A 55 5.45 6.78 13.32
N ASN A 56 4.69 7.12 12.28
CA ASN A 56 5.16 7.50 10.94
C ASN A 56 4.53 8.84 10.50
N PRO A 57 4.91 9.97 11.13
CA PRO A 57 4.27 11.27 10.91
C PRO A 57 4.73 11.98 9.62
N GLU A 58 5.86 11.56 9.05
CA GLU A 58 6.51 12.16 7.88
C GLU A 58 6.95 11.10 6.88
N ASN A 59 7.35 11.52 5.67
CA ASN A 59 7.92 10.61 4.68
C ASN A 59 9.29 10.11 5.16
N TYR A 60 9.64 8.86 4.83
CA TYR A 60 10.91 8.26 5.23
C TYR A 60 11.48 7.36 4.14
N ARG A 61 12.73 6.93 4.32
CA ARG A 61 13.33 5.86 3.52
C ARG A 61 13.52 4.63 4.39
N CYS A 62 13.29 3.46 3.82
CA CYS A 62 13.52 2.19 4.50
C CYS A 62 14.26 1.25 3.54
N GLY A 63 15.50 0.88 3.86
CA GLY A 63 16.38 0.25 2.87
C GLY A 63 16.54 1.14 1.63
N ASN A 64 16.24 0.60 0.44
CA ASN A 64 16.35 1.33 -0.82
C ASN A 64 15.04 2.03 -1.26
N MET A 65 13.91 1.75 -0.62
CA MET A 65 12.59 2.29 -0.99
C MET A 65 12.29 3.64 -0.31
N GLU A 66 11.48 4.45 -0.98
CA GLU A 66 10.83 5.65 -0.42
C GLU A 66 9.45 5.29 0.14
N VAL A 67 9.08 5.88 1.28
CA VAL A 67 7.75 5.74 1.88
C VAL A 67 7.12 7.12 2.06
N ILE A 68 5.97 7.32 1.42
CA ILE A 68 5.21 8.57 1.41
C ILE A 68 3.98 8.44 2.32
N CYS A 69 3.99 9.18 3.42
CA CYS A 69 2.98 9.16 4.46
C CYS A 69 1.82 10.11 4.13
N CYS A 70 0.81 9.52 3.48
CA CYS A 70 -0.31 10.20 2.85
C CYS A 70 -1.39 10.62 3.85
N GLY A 71 -1.92 11.82 3.67
CA GLY A 71 -3.07 12.35 4.41
C GLY A 71 -2.74 12.85 5.82
N PRO A 72 -3.77 13.18 6.62
CA PRO A 72 -3.61 13.57 8.02
C PRO A 72 -3.15 12.38 8.87
N VAL A 73 -2.50 12.68 10.00
CA VAL A 73 -2.13 11.66 11.01
C VAL A 73 -3.39 10.94 11.50
N ARG A 74 -3.39 9.61 11.45
CA ARG A 74 -4.47 8.77 11.95
C ARG A 74 -3.95 7.58 12.74
N SER A 75 -4.66 7.22 13.80
CA SER A 75 -4.38 6.00 14.56
C SER A 75 -4.58 4.75 13.70
N TYR A 76 -3.83 3.69 14.02
CA TYR A 76 -4.08 2.37 13.48
C TYR A 76 -5.44 1.86 13.98
N VAL A 77 -6.35 1.53 13.07
CA VAL A 77 -7.70 1.04 13.38
C VAL A 77 -8.01 -0.16 12.50
N GLN A 78 -8.45 -1.26 13.13
CA GLN A 78 -8.83 -2.47 12.40
C GLN A 78 -10.19 -2.31 11.69
N ALA A 79 -11.11 -1.52 12.25
CA ALA A 79 -12.43 -1.27 11.68
C ALA A 79 -12.93 0.17 11.94
N GLY A 80 -13.96 0.59 11.20
CA GLY A 80 -14.86 1.69 11.59
C GLY A 80 -14.51 3.13 11.17
N SER A 81 -13.31 3.43 10.64
CA SER A 81 -12.95 4.79 10.21
C SER A 81 -13.07 5.02 8.70
N ILE A 82 -14.31 5.04 8.19
CA ILE A 82 -14.60 5.24 6.76
C ILE A 82 -14.05 6.60 6.26
N THR A 83 -14.22 7.67 7.03
CA THR A 83 -13.73 9.01 6.67
C THR A 83 -12.20 9.09 6.63
N GLY A 84 -11.51 8.44 7.57
CA GLY A 84 -10.05 8.34 7.58
C GLY A 84 -9.53 7.58 6.37
N ARG A 85 -10.17 6.46 6.01
CA ARG A 85 -9.84 5.68 4.81
C ARG A 85 -10.06 6.47 3.52
N LEU A 86 -11.19 7.17 3.37
CA LEU A 86 -11.45 8.03 2.20
C LEU A 86 -10.44 9.17 2.08
N SER A 87 -10.05 9.80 3.19
CA SER A 87 -9.02 10.85 3.21
C SER A 87 -7.66 10.29 2.78
N PHE A 88 -7.26 9.13 3.31
CA PHE A 88 -6.06 8.43 2.88
C PHE A 88 -6.10 8.07 1.38
N MET A 89 -7.18 7.46 0.88
CA MET A 89 -7.33 7.10 -0.53
C MET A 89 -7.17 8.30 -1.47
N LEU A 90 -7.78 9.45 -1.12
CA LEU A 90 -7.68 10.68 -1.91
C LEU A 90 -6.26 11.26 -1.89
N SER A 91 -5.60 11.24 -0.73
CA SER A 91 -4.20 11.68 -0.61
C SER A 91 -3.25 10.75 -1.36
N ALA A 92 -3.35 9.44 -1.18
CA ALA A 92 -2.55 8.45 -1.90
C ALA A 92 -2.75 8.54 -3.43
N TYR A 93 -3.98 8.75 -3.91
CA TYR A 93 -4.20 9.01 -5.33
C TYR A 93 -3.48 10.29 -5.82
N ARG A 94 -3.51 11.38 -5.05
CA ARG A 94 -2.82 12.64 -5.39
C ARG A 94 -1.30 12.54 -5.35
N GLU A 95 -0.75 11.74 -4.44
CA GLU A 95 0.69 11.43 -4.33
C GLU A 95 1.16 10.34 -5.29
N GLY A 96 0.26 9.51 -5.84
CA GLY A 96 0.53 8.53 -6.89
C GLY A 96 0.38 9.09 -8.32
N LEU A 97 -0.38 10.17 -8.47
CA LEU A 97 -0.02 11.21 -9.45
C LEU A 97 1.25 11.93 -8.97
N LYS A 98 1.86 12.79 -9.78
CA LYS A 98 3.28 13.20 -9.67
C LYS A 98 4.24 12.06 -10.04
N LEU A 99 4.15 10.89 -9.39
CA LEU A 99 4.97 9.72 -9.71
C LEU A 99 4.79 9.26 -11.17
N ASP A 100 5.75 8.50 -11.67
CA ASP A 100 5.71 7.86 -12.98
C ASP A 100 6.04 6.36 -12.87
N PRO A 101 5.12 5.54 -12.32
CA PRO A 101 5.35 4.12 -12.11
C PRO A 101 5.16 3.30 -13.39
N ASP A 102 5.91 2.21 -13.53
CA ASP A 102 5.69 1.19 -14.55
C ASP A 102 4.65 0.13 -14.07
N ALA A 103 4.55 -0.05 -12.75
CA ALA A 103 3.57 -0.91 -12.10
C ALA A 103 3.05 -0.32 -10.78
N VAL A 104 1.76 -0.53 -10.48
CA VAL A 104 1.10 -0.08 -9.24
C VAL A 104 0.39 -1.27 -8.56
N ILE A 105 0.71 -1.54 -7.30
CA ILE A 105 0.22 -2.70 -6.54
C ILE A 105 -0.61 -2.23 -5.34
N GLY A 106 -1.91 -2.53 -5.33
CA GLY A 106 -2.78 -2.34 -4.16
C GLY A 106 -2.74 -3.57 -3.25
N TYR A 107 -2.55 -3.38 -1.94
CA TYR A 107 -2.43 -4.47 -0.94
C TYR A 107 -3.70 -4.78 -0.14
N ASN A 108 -4.72 -3.94 -0.17
CA ASN A 108 -5.98 -4.22 0.50
C ASN A 108 -7.16 -3.62 -0.29
N PHE A 109 -8.38 -3.94 0.14
CA PHE A 109 -9.60 -3.62 -0.59
C PHE A 109 -9.70 -2.15 -1.00
N ILE A 110 -9.41 -1.21 -0.07
CA ILE A 110 -9.46 0.22 -0.38
C ILE A 110 -8.31 0.66 -1.30
N THR A 111 -7.13 0.05 -1.21
CA THR A 111 -5.99 0.43 -2.06
C THR A 111 -5.98 -0.23 -3.43
N HIS A 112 -6.72 -1.33 -3.65
CA HIS A 112 -6.95 -1.87 -5.00
C HIS A 112 -7.55 -0.82 -5.94
N HIS A 113 -8.55 -0.08 -5.47
CA HIS A 113 -9.20 0.97 -6.24
C HIS A 113 -8.25 2.15 -6.52
N VAL A 114 -7.45 2.55 -5.53
CA VAL A 114 -6.45 3.63 -5.68
C VAL A 114 -5.36 3.23 -6.67
N ALA A 115 -4.83 2.01 -6.56
CA ALA A 115 -3.80 1.48 -7.46
C ALA A 115 -4.30 1.44 -8.92
N TRP A 116 -5.52 0.96 -9.15
CA TRP A 116 -6.14 0.95 -10.49
C TRP A 116 -6.29 2.36 -11.08
N MET A 117 -6.75 3.34 -10.28
CA MET A 117 -6.87 4.73 -10.73
C MET A 117 -5.51 5.37 -11.07
N ILE A 118 -4.48 5.15 -10.25
CA ILE A 118 -3.12 5.65 -10.54
C ILE A 118 -2.61 5.00 -11.83
N ALA A 119 -2.68 3.67 -11.93
CA ALA A 119 -2.15 2.93 -13.07
C ALA A 119 -2.81 3.36 -14.39
N GLY A 120 -4.15 3.49 -14.41
CA GLY A 120 -4.89 3.96 -15.58
C GLY A 120 -4.58 5.41 -15.99
N LYS A 121 -4.18 6.28 -15.04
CA LYS A 121 -3.72 7.65 -15.33
C LYS A 121 -2.24 7.75 -15.72
N ARG A 122 -1.45 6.72 -15.43
CA ARG A 122 0.00 6.67 -15.70
C ARG A 122 0.38 5.71 -16.82
N ASN A 123 -0.60 5.04 -17.44
CA ASN A 123 -0.38 3.98 -18.42
C ASN A 123 0.52 2.84 -17.88
N ALA A 124 0.37 2.54 -16.59
CA ALA A 124 1.14 1.55 -15.85
C ALA A 124 0.36 0.23 -15.71
N ALA A 125 1.06 -0.85 -15.35
CA ALA A 125 0.39 -2.10 -14.97
C ALA A 125 -0.33 -1.95 -13.62
N ALA A 126 -1.60 -2.37 -13.53
CA ALA A 126 -2.35 -2.42 -12.28
C ALA A 126 -2.33 -3.84 -11.69
N LEU A 127 -1.97 -3.97 -10.41
CA LEU A 127 -1.96 -5.25 -9.69
C LEU A 127 -2.72 -5.12 -8.36
N ALA A 128 -3.39 -6.21 -7.98
CA ALA A 128 -4.07 -6.34 -6.69
C ALA A 128 -3.52 -7.55 -5.92
N ARG A 129 -2.88 -7.29 -4.78
CA ARG A 129 -2.52 -8.29 -3.78
C ARG A 129 -3.74 -8.53 -2.88
N TYR A 130 -4.24 -9.74 -2.87
CA TYR A 130 -5.29 -10.19 -1.95
C TYR A 130 -4.66 -11.03 -0.85
N HIS A 131 -4.86 -10.64 0.41
CA HIS A 131 -4.41 -11.38 1.60
C HIS A 131 -5.54 -12.15 2.29
N ASP A 132 -6.78 -11.65 2.19
CA ASP A 132 -7.96 -12.36 2.68
C ASP A 132 -8.59 -13.26 1.60
N VAL A 133 -8.87 -14.50 1.99
CA VAL A 133 -9.38 -15.58 1.13
C VAL A 133 -10.88 -15.82 1.28
N TRP A 134 -11.60 -14.98 2.03
CA TRP A 134 -13.04 -15.12 2.30
C TRP A 134 -13.95 -14.77 1.12
N ILE A 135 -13.47 -14.87 -0.12
CA ILE A 135 -14.23 -14.61 -1.35
C ILE A 135 -15.44 -15.56 -1.42
N GLY A 136 -16.62 -15.02 -1.09
CA GLY A 136 -17.89 -15.75 -1.00
C GLY A 136 -18.27 -16.22 0.42
N GLY A 137 -17.35 -16.12 1.39
CA GLY A 137 -17.57 -16.44 2.81
C GLY A 137 -17.80 -15.24 3.73
N TRP A 138 -17.35 -14.03 3.34
CA TRP A 138 -17.31 -12.84 4.22
C TRP A 138 -18.57 -12.62 5.09
N VAL A 139 -19.76 -12.66 4.49
CA VAL A 139 -21.03 -12.40 5.20
C VAL A 139 -21.35 -13.48 6.23
N ARG A 140 -20.92 -14.73 5.99
CA ARG A 140 -21.07 -15.86 6.91
C ARG A 140 -20.06 -15.78 8.05
N ASP A 141 -18.81 -15.41 7.74
CA ASP A 141 -17.67 -15.62 8.63
C ASP A 141 -17.31 -14.36 9.46
N ILE A 142 -17.61 -13.16 8.95
CA ILE A 142 -17.31 -11.85 9.56
C ILE A 142 -18.43 -10.78 9.35
N GLY A 143 -19.60 -11.20 8.85
CA GLY A 143 -20.76 -10.33 8.63
C GLY A 143 -20.60 -9.31 7.49
N VAL A 144 -21.58 -8.41 7.36
CA VAL A 144 -21.57 -7.34 6.32
C VAL A 144 -20.39 -6.37 6.51
N SER A 145 -19.89 -6.24 7.74
CA SER A 145 -18.66 -5.55 8.11
C SER A 145 -17.41 -6.07 7.39
N GLY A 146 -17.38 -7.33 6.98
CA GLY A 146 -16.24 -7.92 6.25
C GLY A 146 -16.15 -7.55 4.77
N ILE A 147 -17.14 -6.83 4.22
CA ILE A 147 -17.13 -6.37 2.82
C ILE A 147 -16.17 -5.18 2.61
N PRO A 148 -16.18 -4.12 3.44
CA PRO A 148 -15.21 -3.01 3.32
C PRO A 148 -13.85 -3.27 3.99
N GLY A 149 -13.73 -4.29 4.85
CA GLY A 149 -12.60 -4.51 5.76
C GLY A 149 -12.76 -3.78 7.10
#